data_AF-A0A2N5LZL9-F1
#
_entry.id   AF-A0A2N5LZL9-F1
#
_cell.length_a   1.000
_cell.length_b   1.000
_cell.length_c   1.000
_cell.angle_alpha   90.00
_cell.angle_beta   90.00
_cell.angle_gamma   90.00
#
_symmetry.space_group_name_H-M   'P 1'
#
loop_
_entity.id
_entity.type
_entity.pdbx_description
1 polymer ?
#
loop_
_entity_poly.entity_id
_entity_poly.type
_entity_poly.pdbx_seq_one_letter_code
_entity_poly.pdbx_strand_id
1 'polypeptide(L)'
;METMKDLNIELIRITRDSGFDGYEIIFTIEGQRYCFLTGNTKRPFPLNVKHQFTVKEPCNLCGRTIYAAPFGHQLCTYFGSNKGELLQYFQKNYGDRFL
;
A
#
# COMPACT_ATOMS: atom_id res chain seq x y z
N MET A 1 -17.16 6.09 -8.67
CA MET A 1 -16.27 5.36 -7.75
C MET A 1 -15.10 4.92 -8.60
N GLU A 2 -13.93 5.53 -8.44
CA GLU A 2 -12.74 5.12 -9.20
C GLU A 2 -12.37 3.70 -8.77
N THR A 3 -12.11 2.83 -9.74
CA THR A 3 -11.67 1.46 -9.48
C THR A 3 -10.16 1.44 -9.27
N MET A 4 -9.63 0.43 -8.57
CA MET A 4 -8.16 0.32 -8.37
C MET A 4 -7.36 0.31 -9.68
N LYS A 5 -8.00 0.00 -10.82
CA LYS A 5 -7.38 0.06 -12.16
C LYS A 5 -7.16 1.47 -12.67
N ASP A 6 -7.94 2.45 -12.18
CA ASP A 6 -7.89 3.83 -12.64
C ASP A 6 -6.78 4.63 -11.92
N LEU A 7 -6.24 4.08 -10.82
CA LEU A 7 -5.26 4.74 -9.94
C LEU A 7 -3.81 4.72 -10.45
N ASN A 8 -3.53 4.28 -11.68
CA ASN A 8 -2.16 4.20 -12.25
C ASN A 8 -1.13 3.64 -11.24
N ILE A 9 -1.45 2.51 -10.60
CA ILE A 9 -0.60 1.90 -9.57
C ILE A 9 0.66 1.32 -10.21
N GLU A 10 1.80 1.83 -9.77
CA GLU A 10 3.12 1.33 -10.15
C GLU A 10 3.70 0.48 -9.02
N LEU A 11 3.82 -0.84 -9.23
CA LEU A 11 4.42 -1.72 -8.24
C LEU A 11 5.94 -1.52 -8.21
N ILE A 12 6.47 -1.21 -7.02
CA ILE A 12 7.91 -1.15 -6.79
C ILE A 12 8.42 -2.50 -6.32
N ARG A 13 7.81 -3.08 -5.27
CA ARG A 13 8.31 -4.29 -4.62
C ARG A 13 7.22 -5.01 -3.84
N ILE A 14 7.29 -6.34 -3.82
CA ILE A 14 6.60 -7.21 -2.86
C ILE A 14 7.69 -8.03 -2.17
N THR A 15 7.73 -8.00 -0.84
CA THR A 15 8.65 -8.84 -0.07
C THR A 15 7.97 -9.43 1.15
N ARG A 16 8.37 -10.65 1.50
CA ARG A 16 8.04 -11.21 2.81
C ARG A 16 8.65 -10.33 3.90
N ASP A 17 7.85 -9.98 4.89
CA ASP A 17 8.34 -9.20 6.03
C ASP A 17 9.16 -10.13 6.96
N SER A 18 10.33 -9.67 7.41
CA SER A 18 11.19 -10.46 8.29
C SER A 18 10.76 -10.42 9.76
N GLY A 19 9.94 -9.42 10.14
CA GLY A 19 9.46 -9.18 11.49
C GLY A 19 8.08 -9.80 11.78
N PHE A 20 7.33 -10.20 10.76
CA PHE A 20 6.05 -10.92 10.94
C PHE A 20 5.70 -11.81 9.74
N ASP A 21 4.84 -12.81 9.94
CA ASP A 21 4.31 -13.63 8.84
C ASP A 21 3.37 -12.78 7.97
N GLY A 22 3.86 -12.35 6.80
CA GLY A 22 3.15 -11.46 5.91
C GLY A 22 3.99 -10.92 4.76
N TYR A 23 3.42 -9.97 4.01
CA TYR A 23 4.09 -9.27 2.92
C TYR A 23 4.06 -7.76 3.17
N GLU A 24 5.17 -7.11 2.79
CA GLU A 24 5.27 -5.68 2.58
C GLU A 24 5.22 -5.40 1.07
N ILE A 25 4.24 -4.60 0.66
CA ILE A 25 4.00 -4.21 -0.73
C ILE A 25 4.27 -2.71 -0.84
N ILE A 26 5.31 -2.34 -1.57
CA ILE A 26 5.69 -0.95 -1.85
C ILE A 26 5.24 -0.60 -3.26
N PHE A 27 4.48 0.49 -3.38
CA PHE A 27 3.96 0.97 -4.65
C PHE A 27 3.84 2.50 -4.69
N THR A 28 3.67 3.04 -5.88
CA THR A 28 3.46 4.48 -6.13
C THR A 28 2.18 4.74 -6.91
N ILE A 29 1.60 5.91 -6.67
CA ILE A 29 0.51 6.50 -7.45
C ILE A 29 0.88 7.97 -7.65
N GLU A 30 1.02 8.41 -8.90
CA GLU A 30 1.38 9.80 -9.23
C GLU A 30 2.62 10.30 -8.47
N GLY A 31 3.61 9.43 -8.26
CA GLY A 31 4.84 9.72 -7.51
C GLY A 31 4.72 9.64 -5.98
N GLN A 32 3.50 9.53 -5.43
CA GLN A 32 3.28 9.35 -3.99
C GLN A 32 3.47 7.88 -3.60
N ARG A 33 4.33 7.63 -2.61
CA ARG A 33 4.71 6.27 -2.19
C ARG A 33 3.86 5.76 -1.04
N TYR A 34 3.45 4.50 -1.14
CA TYR A 34 2.67 3.79 -0.14
C TYR A 34 3.32 2.45 0.23
N CYS A 35 3.14 2.05 1.49
CA CYS A 35 3.51 0.74 2.00
C CYS A 35 2.25 0.04 2.50
N PHE A 36 1.92 -1.08 1.88
CA PHE A 36 0.79 -1.92 2.26
C PHE A 36 1.30 -3.19 2.94
N LEU A 37 0.88 -3.37 4.18
CA LEU A 37 1.20 -4.54 4.99
C LEU A 37 0.04 -5.55 4.92
N THR A 38 0.38 -6.81 4.66
CA THR A 38 -0.56 -7.93 4.70
C THR A 38 -0.09 -8.97 5.68
N GLY A 39 -0.97 -9.58 6.47
CA GLY A 39 -0.64 -10.71 7.34
C GLY A 39 -0.83 -12.05 6.65
N ASN A 40 -0.11 -13.07 7.13
CA ASN A 40 -0.07 -14.45 6.68
C ASN A 40 0.41 -14.66 5.24
N THR A 41 1.54 -15.35 5.06
CA THR A 41 2.12 -15.61 3.72
C THR A 41 1.33 -16.61 2.88
N LYS A 42 0.59 -17.55 3.50
CA LYS A 42 -0.18 -18.60 2.81
C LYS A 42 -1.59 -18.16 2.42
N ARG A 43 -2.19 -17.29 3.24
CA ARG A 43 -3.53 -16.72 3.05
C ARG A 43 -3.49 -15.24 3.40
N PRO A 44 -2.92 -14.39 2.52
CA PRO A 44 -2.75 -12.97 2.78
C PRO A 44 -4.07 -12.30 3.16
N PHE A 45 -4.05 -11.51 4.23
CA PHE A 45 -5.14 -10.62 4.61
C PHE A 45 -4.62 -9.21 4.87
N PRO A 46 -5.41 -8.16 4.58
CA PRO A 46 -4.91 -6.79 4.62
C PRO A 46 -4.79 -6.28 6.06
N LEU A 47 -3.66 -5.67 6.42
CA LEU A 47 -3.46 -5.02 7.73
C LEU A 47 -3.71 -3.52 7.64
N ASN A 48 -2.76 -2.77 7.08
CA ASN A 48 -2.85 -1.33 6.93
C ASN A 48 -2.03 -0.83 5.74
N VAL A 49 -2.36 0.38 5.28
CA VAL A 49 -1.58 1.10 4.28
C VAL A 49 -1.05 2.39 4.88
N LYS A 50 0.27 2.53 4.89
CA LYS A 50 1.02 3.69 5.37
C LYS A 50 1.46 4.55 4.19
N HIS A 51 1.49 5.86 4.37
CA HIS A 51 2.22 6.74 3.48
C HIS A 51 3.73 6.63 3.76
N GLN A 52 4.54 6.67 2.71
CA GLN A 52 6.00 6.73 2.78
C GLN A 52 6.54 7.87 1.91
N PHE A 53 5.95 9.06 2.05
CA PHE A 53 6.30 10.21 1.23
C PHE A 53 7.71 10.70 1.56
N THR A 54 8.44 11.16 0.56
CA THR A 54 9.81 11.69 0.71
C THR A 54 9.82 13.18 1.05
N VAL A 55 8.71 13.87 0.77
CA VAL A 55 8.50 15.29 1.06
C VAL A 55 7.17 15.50 1.77
N LYS A 56 6.98 16.67 2.37
CA LYS A 56 5.70 17.04 2.98
C LYS A 56 4.73 17.48 1.88
N GLU A 57 3.63 16.76 1.72
CA GLU A 57 2.64 17.02 0.67
C GLU A 57 1.26 16.45 1.05
N PRO A 58 0.16 16.96 0.47
CA PRO A 58 -1.16 16.35 0.64
C PRO A 58 -1.25 15.03 -0.14
N CYS A 59 -1.81 13.99 0.49
CA CYS A 59 -2.11 12.75 -0.21
C CYS A 59 -3.25 12.94 -1.21
N ASN A 60 -3.04 12.55 -2.46
CA ASN A 60 -4.01 12.75 -3.56
C ASN A 60 -5.31 11.98 -3.35
N LEU A 61 -5.28 10.90 -2.55
CA LEU A 61 -6.42 10.01 -2.34
C LEU A 61 -7.22 10.32 -1.09
N CYS A 62 -6.57 10.77 -0.01
CA CYS A 62 -7.23 11.01 1.28
C CYS A 62 -7.23 12.47 1.73
N GLY A 63 -6.57 13.36 0.99
CA GLY A 63 -6.49 14.80 1.25
C GLY A 63 -5.68 15.20 2.50
N ARG A 64 -5.19 14.23 3.30
CA ARG A 64 -4.40 14.53 4.50
C ARG A 64 -3.00 15.01 4.12
N THR A 65 -2.52 16.04 4.80
CA THR A 65 -1.12 16.45 4.72
C THR A 65 -0.24 15.42 5.40
N ILE A 66 0.68 14.84 4.64
CA ILE A 66 1.61 13.82 5.10
C ILE A 66 2.99 14.45 5.25
N TYR A 67 3.64 14.20 6.37
CA TYR A 67 5.03 14.57 6.60
C TYR A 67 5.97 13.53 5.98
N ALA A 68 7.16 13.96 5.56
CA ALA A 68 8.16 13.05 5.02
C ALA A 68 8.48 11.92 6.02
N ALA A 69 8.58 10.69 5.50
CA ALA A 69 9.05 9.55 6.28
C ALA A 69 10.44 9.86 6.87
N PRO A 70 10.74 9.40 8.11
CA PRO A 70 10.01 8.41 8.89
C PRO A 70 9.05 8.99 9.95
N PHE A 71 8.51 10.19 9.78
CA PHE A 71 7.61 10.77 10.79
C PHE A 71 6.31 9.95 10.97
N GLY A 72 6.29 9.13 12.02
CA GLY A 72 5.11 8.42 12.54
C GLY A 72 4.46 7.40 11.59
N HIS A 73 3.43 6.72 12.09
CA HIS A 73 2.58 5.83 11.30
C HIS A 73 1.44 6.63 10.66
N GLN A 74 1.74 7.34 9.58
CA GLN A 74 0.74 8.14 8.85
C GLN A 74 -0.07 7.24 7.91
N LEU A 75 -1.20 6.69 8.39
CA LEU A 75 -2.07 5.80 7.61
C LEU A 75 -2.87 6.52 6.53
N CYS A 76 -3.06 5.87 5.39
CA CYS A 76 -3.96 6.34 4.33
C CYS A 76 -5.39 5.90 4.62
N THR A 77 -6.33 6.83 4.82
CA THR A 77 -7.72 6.49 5.13
C THR A 77 -8.48 6.00 3.89
N TYR A 78 -8.14 6.47 2.69
CA TYR A 78 -8.71 5.95 1.45
C TYR A 78 -8.43 4.46 1.32
N PHE A 79 -7.15 4.07 1.39
CA PHE A 79 -6.79 2.66 1.35
C PHE A 79 -7.17 1.90 2.61
N GLY A 80 -7.27 2.55 3.77
CA GLY A 80 -7.79 1.93 5.00
C GLY A 80 -9.20 1.36 4.80
N SER A 81 -10.06 2.09 4.08
CA SER A 81 -11.42 1.67 3.71
C SER A 81 -11.42 0.62 2.60
N ASN A 82 -10.50 0.71 1.65
CA ASN A 82 -10.50 -0.13 0.43
C ASN A 82 -9.42 -1.23 0.40
N LYS A 83 -8.81 -1.55 1.55
CA LYS A 83 -7.66 -2.47 1.64
C LYS A 83 -7.91 -3.88 1.12
N GLY A 84 -9.15 -4.37 1.19
CA GLY A 84 -9.54 -5.66 0.64
C GLY A 84 -9.48 -5.68 -0.88
N GLU A 85 -10.01 -4.64 -1.53
CA GLU A 85 -9.95 -4.47 -2.98
C GLU A 85 -8.50 -4.27 -3.44
N LEU A 86 -7.71 -3.50 -2.69
CA LEU A 86 -6.30 -3.30 -2.96
C LEU A 86 -5.51 -4.64 -2.92
N LEU A 87 -5.79 -5.50 -1.95
CA LEU A 87 -5.17 -6.83 -1.89
C LEU A 87 -5.54 -7.69 -3.10
N GLN A 88 -6.83 -7.72 -3.46
CA GLN A 88 -7.30 -8.45 -4.64
C GLN A 88 -6.62 -7.94 -5.91
N TYR A 89 -6.43 -6.62 -6.03
CA TYR A 89 -5.68 -6.03 -7.14
C TYR A 89 -4.24 -6.58 -7.19
N PHE A 90 -3.50 -6.57 -6.07
CA PHE A 90 -2.12 -7.07 -6.08
C PHE A 90 -2.04 -8.57 -6.36
N GLN A 91 -2.92 -9.38 -5.75
CA GLN A 91 -2.96 -10.82 -6.00
C GLN A 91 -3.30 -11.16 -7.44
N LYS A 92 -4.18 -10.39 -8.08
CA LYS A 92 -4.58 -10.61 -9.47
C LYS A 92 -3.49 -10.22 -10.48
N ASN A 93 -2.79 -9.11 -10.24
CA ASN A 93 -1.82 -8.56 -11.20
C ASN A 93 -0.37 -9.00 -10.95
N TYR A 94 -0.06 -9.42 -9.72
CA TYR A 94 1.31 -9.74 -9.28
C TYR A 94 1.35 -11.01 -8.41
N GLY A 95 0.41 -11.94 -8.63
CA GLY A 95 0.27 -13.16 -7.81
C GLY A 95 1.53 -14.04 -7.80
N ASP A 96 2.33 -14.01 -8.86
CA ASP A 96 3.63 -14.67 -8.99
C ASP A 96 4.68 -14.13 -8.01
N ARG A 97 4.46 -12.95 -7.42
CA ARG A 97 5.35 -12.34 -6.41
C ARG A 97 4.93 -12.62 -4.97
N PHE A 98 3.79 -13.29 -4.75
CA PHE A 98 3.34 -13.79 -3.45
C PHE A 98 3.83 -15.24 -3.23
N LEU A 99 5.14 -15.46 -3.38
CA LEU A 99 5.75 -16.78 -3.28
C LEU A 99 6.36 -17.05 -1.93
#